data_AF-A0A7S2C970-F1
#
_entry.id   AF-A0A7S2C970-F1
#
_cell.length_a   1.000
_cell.length_b   1.000
_cell.length_c   1.000
_cell.angle_alpha   90.00
_cell.angle_beta   90.00
_cell.angle_gamma   90.00
#
_symmetry.space_group_name_H-M   'P 1'
#
loop_
_entity.id
_entity.type
_entity.pdbx_description
1 polymer ?
#
loop_
_entity_poly.entity_id
_entity_poly.type
_entity_poly.pdbx_seq_one_letter_code
_entity_poly.pdbx_strand_id
1 'polypeptide(L)'
;RRLITMAAALMNPRGAAAAQAAAPPTPVGDIDLGDIIDKKQCFCLNEDPAHPHTNLFMGDERLFLQSDSDEQLLVHIQFNEVVKLSAISFVGPEDESAPLTIKVFANRLNLGFSDVEDLKAEQVLDLTPADMLADSQTNLYAVKFTRVTSLTLFIEENNGDDVSKLSGLKFFGQTVAGTNMSEFKKVG
;
A
#
# COMPACT_ATOMS: atom_id res chain seq x y z
N ARG A 1 -54.55 41.11 11.81
CA ARG A 1 -54.05 41.42 10.45
C ARG A 1 -52.69 40.72 10.32
N ARG A 2 -52.63 39.40 10.13
CA ARG A 2 -52.65 38.66 8.85
C ARG A 2 -51.69 39.25 7.79
N LEU A 3 -50.62 38.47 7.50
CA LEU A 3 -50.10 38.09 6.15
C LEU A 3 -49.43 39.24 5.34
N ILE A 4 -48.40 39.12 4.49
CA ILE A 4 -47.63 38.06 3.80
C ILE A 4 -46.61 38.86 2.93
N THR A 5 -45.28 38.64 2.96
CA THR A 5 -44.46 37.78 2.06
C THR A 5 -43.51 38.57 1.14
N MET A 6 -42.27 38.08 1.05
CA MET A 6 -41.38 37.95 -0.14
C MET A 6 -39.92 38.04 0.37
N ALA A 7 -39.25 36.91 0.65
CA ALA A 7 -38.54 36.05 -0.30
C ALA A 7 -37.17 36.61 -0.73
N ALA A 8 -36.09 35.97 -0.25
CA ALA A 8 -34.89 35.59 -1.02
C ALA A 8 -33.79 35.14 -0.05
N ALA A 9 -33.75 33.84 0.24
CA ALA A 9 -32.59 33.18 0.78
C ALA A 9 -31.77 32.58 -0.38
N LEU A 10 -30.46 32.48 -0.16
CA LEU A 10 -29.49 31.60 -0.83
C LEU A 10 -28.86 32.12 -2.13
N MET A 11 -27.70 32.76 -1.97
CA MET A 11 -26.57 32.62 -2.91
C MET A 11 -25.29 32.49 -2.08
N ASN A 12 -24.66 31.32 -2.13
CA ASN A 12 -23.24 31.18 -1.82
C ASN A 12 -22.64 30.32 -2.95
N PRO A 13 -21.57 30.78 -3.62
CA PRO A 13 -21.05 30.11 -4.80
C PRO A 13 -20.27 28.85 -4.43
N ARG A 14 -20.44 27.86 -5.30
CA ARG A 14 -19.69 26.60 -5.37
C ARG A 14 -18.18 26.85 -5.25
N GLY A 15 -17.58 26.31 -4.20
CA GLY A 15 -16.18 25.92 -4.14
C GLY A 15 -16.17 24.46 -3.69
N ALA A 16 -15.68 23.58 -4.56
CA ALA A 16 -15.69 22.14 -4.36
C ALA A 16 -14.98 21.76 -3.07
N ALA A 17 -15.73 21.28 -2.08
CA ALA A 17 -15.18 20.47 -1.03
C ALA A 17 -14.73 19.17 -1.71
N ALA A 18 -13.42 18.98 -1.85
CA ALA A 18 -12.85 17.67 -2.09
C ALA A 18 -13.42 16.77 -0.99
N ALA A 19 -14.25 15.81 -1.39
CA ALA A 19 -14.76 14.80 -0.49
C ALA A 19 -13.52 14.03 -0.02
N GLN A 20 -13.11 14.31 1.22
CA GLN A 20 -12.20 13.45 1.95
C GLN A 20 -12.92 12.11 2.06
N ALA A 21 -12.58 11.18 1.17
CA ALA A 21 -12.94 9.79 1.33
C ALA A 21 -12.20 9.34 2.58
N ALA A 22 -12.87 9.42 3.72
CA ALA A 22 -12.39 8.83 4.95
C ALA A 22 -12.08 7.37 4.63
N ALA A 23 -10.81 6.98 4.74
CA ALA A 23 -10.41 5.59 4.66
C ALA A 23 -11.36 4.80 5.58
N PRO A 24 -12.01 3.74 5.08
CA PRO A 24 -12.87 2.94 5.93
C PRO A 24 -12.02 2.43 7.10
N PRO A 25 -12.56 2.44 8.33
CA PRO A 25 -11.82 1.95 9.48
C PRO A 25 -11.38 0.52 9.18
N THR A 26 -10.09 0.25 9.43
CA THR A 26 -9.49 -1.08 9.31
C THR A 26 -10.45 -2.10 9.93
N PRO A 27 -10.87 -3.15 9.21
CA PRO A 27 -11.80 -4.15 9.73
C PRO A 27 -11.32 -4.64 11.09
N VAL A 28 -12.20 -4.59 12.09
CA VAL A 28 -11.93 -5.02 13.47
C VAL A 28 -11.45 -6.48 13.44
N GLY A 29 -10.13 -6.69 13.58
CA GLY A 29 -9.50 -8.01 13.54
C GLY A 29 -8.27 -8.14 12.64
N ASP A 30 -7.97 -7.17 11.78
CA ASP A 30 -6.74 -7.20 10.98
C ASP A 30 -5.54 -6.71 11.82
N ILE A 31 -4.45 -7.48 11.78
CA ILE A 31 -3.18 -7.21 12.45
C ILE A 31 -2.12 -6.77 11.43
N ASP A 32 -1.09 -6.08 11.92
CA ASP A 32 0.13 -5.85 11.14
C ASP A 32 0.86 -7.17 10.95
N LEU A 33 1.15 -7.51 9.70
CA LEU A 33 1.82 -8.74 9.29
C LEU A 33 3.33 -8.55 9.13
N GLY A 34 3.89 -7.41 9.52
CA GLY A 34 5.34 -7.15 9.46
C GLY A 34 6.21 -8.21 10.13
N ASP A 35 5.74 -8.79 11.24
CA ASP A 35 6.49 -9.79 12.03
C ASP A 35 6.57 -11.16 11.36
N ILE A 36 5.64 -11.49 10.47
CA ILE A 36 5.60 -12.79 9.77
C ILE A 36 6.30 -12.74 8.41
N ILE A 37 6.75 -11.57 7.96
CA ILE A 37 7.47 -11.42 6.70
C ILE A 37 8.88 -12.00 6.84
N ASP A 38 9.24 -12.91 5.95
CA ASP A 38 10.60 -13.42 5.84
C ASP A 38 11.46 -12.43 5.05
N LYS A 39 12.04 -11.47 5.77
CA LYS A 39 12.94 -10.45 5.21
C LYS A 39 14.15 -11.02 4.47
N LYS A 40 14.54 -12.29 4.71
CA LYS A 40 15.66 -12.94 4.01
C LYS A 40 15.27 -13.53 2.66
N GLN A 41 13.98 -13.81 2.46
CA GLN A 41 13.43 -14.30 1.21
C GLN A 41 12.73 -13.20 0.41
N CYS A 42 12.60 -12.01 1.00
CA CYS A 42 12.25 -10.80 0.25
C CYS A 42 13.44 -10.36 -0.61
N PHE A 43 13.14 -9.84 -1.79
CA PHE A 43 14.12 -9.25 -2.69
C PHE A 43 13.45 -8.17 -3.52
N CYS A 44 14.23 -7.25 -4.08
CA CYS A 44 13.73 -6.27 -5.03
C CYS A 44 14.58 -6.29 -6.29
N LEU A 45 13.93 -6.17 -7.45
CA LEU A 45 14.60 -5.94 -8.72
C LEU A 45 14.60 -4.45 -9.03
N ASN A 46 15.68 -3.98 -9.67
CA ASN A 46 15.94 -2.58 -9.98
C ASN A 46 16.04 -1.65 -8.76
N GLU A 47 16.41 -2.19 -7.59
CA GLU A 47 16.69 -1.37 -6.40
C GLU A 47 18.08 -0.72 -6.46
N ASP A 48 18.17 0.51 -5.97
CA ASP A 48 19.44 1.19 -5.74
C ASP A 48 20.16 0.52 -4.55
N PRO A 49 21.42 0.05 -4.73
CA PRO A 49 22.20 -0.57 -3.65
C PRO A 49 22.42 0.32 -2.42
N ALA A 50 22.36 1.65 -2.56
CA ALA A 50 22.43 2.60 -1.45
C ALA A 50 21.12 2.67 -0.66
N HIS A 51 19.99 2.32 -1.30
CA HIS A 51 18.64 2.43 -0.78
C HIS A 51 17.87 1.11 -0.97
N PRO A 52 18.27 0.02 -0.28
CA PRO A 52 17.70 -1.31 -0.51
C PRO A 52 16.30 -1.48 0.11
N HIS A 53 15.54 -2.44 -0.39
CA HIS A 53 14.18 -2.79 0.06
C HIS A 53 14.08 -3.16 1.54
N THR A 54 15.19 -3.55 2.17
CA THR A 54 15.22 -3.81 3.62
C THR A 54 14.81 -2.59 4.45
N ASN A 55 15.00 -1.39 3.91
CA ASN A 55 14.62 -0.12 4.52
C ASN A 55 13.11 -0.02 4.75
N LEU A 56 12.31 -0.58 3.83
CA LEU A 56 10.84 -0.55 3.89
C LEU A 56 10.27 -1.15 5.17
N PHE A 57 10.96 -2.12 5.76
CA PHE A 57 10.53 -2.84 6.96
C PHE A 57 11.10 -2.26 8.26
N MET A 58 11.89 -1.20 8.21
CA MET A 58 12.47 -0.57 9.40
C MET A 58 11.53 0.48 10.00
N GLY A 59 10.62 1.05 9.20
CA GLY A 59 9.66 2.05 9.67
C GLY A 59 10.29 3.38 10.07
N ASP A 60 11.47 3.70 9.55
CA ASP A 60 12.13 5.00 9.68
C ASP A 60 11.90 5.79 8.38
N GLU A 61 11.23 6.93 8.46
CA GLU A 61 10.91 7.79 7.31
C GLU A 61 12.15 8.35 6.60
N ARG A 62 13.33 8.29 7.25
CA ARG A 62 14.60 8.69 6.64
C ARG A 62 15.18 7.62 5.72
N LEU A 63 14.74 6.38 5.88
CA LEU A 63 15.15 5.26 5.06
C LEU A 63 14.08 5.02 4.01
N PHE A 64 14.52 4.84 2.77
CA PHE A 64 13.65 4.57 1.65
C PHE A 64 14.29 3.53 0.74
N LEU A 65 13.43 2.84 -0.01
CA LEU A 65 13.75 2.13 -1.23
C LEU A 65 13.75 3.15 -2.37
N GLN A 66 14.75 3.08 -3.24
CA GLN A 66 14.79 3.84 -4.48
C GLN A 66 15.09 2.90 -5.65
N SER A 67 14.63 3.25 -6.84
CA SER A 67 15.06 2.59 -8.07
C SER A 67 16.42 3.08 -8.58
N ASP A 68 17.14 2.20 -9.28
CA ASP A 68 18.50 2.48 -9.77
C ASP A 68 18.51 3.12 -11.16
N SER A 69 17.69 2.61 -12.10
CA SER A 69 17.76 2.98 -13.51
C SER A 69 16.53 3.70 -14.08
N ASP A 70 15.33 3.36 -13.62
CA ASP A 70 14.05 3.90 -14.12
C ASP A 70 12.97 3.84 -13.02
N GLU A 71 11.76 4.30 -13.28
CA GLU A 71 10.67 4.28 -12.30
C GLU A 71 10.15 2.88 -11.91
N GLN A 72 10.58 1.82 -12.61
CA GLN A 72 10.02 0.48 -12.44
C GLN A 72 10.69 -0.27 -11.30
N LEU A 73 9.91 -0.74 -10.33
CA LEU A 73 10.41 -1.53 -9.20
C LEU A 73 9.59 -2.79 -9.04
N LEU A 74 10.27 -3.90 -8.78
CA LEU A 74 9.60 -5.18 -8.51
C LEU A 74 10.04 -5.68 -7.14
N VAL A 75 9.16 -5.50 -6.16
CA VAL A 75 9.38 -5.90 -4.77
C VAL A 75 8.70 -7.24 -4.52
N HIS A 76 9.49 -8.26 -4.22
CA HIS A 76 9.00 -9.57 -3.82
C HIS A 76 9.00 -9.70 -2.29
N ILE A 77 7.86 -10.10 -1.74
CA ILE A 77 7.59 -10.27 -0.32
C ILE A 77 7.21 -11.71 -0.05
N GLN A 78 7.93 -12.36 0.85
CA GLN A 78 7.65 -13.72 1.28
C GLN A 78 7.11 -13.71 2.72
N PHE A 79 5.99 -14.39 2.96
CA PHE A 79 5.47 -14.61 4.31
C PHE A 79 5.91 -16.00 4.81
N ASN A 80 6.21 -16.09 6.12
CA ASN A 80 6.54 -17.36 6.78
C ASN A 80 5.31 -18.27 6.94
N GLU A 81 4.12 -17.70 6.98
CA GLU A 81 2.85 -18.40 7.15
C GLU A 81 1.85 -17.96 6.06
N VAL A 82 0.82 -18.78 5.84
CA VAL A 82 -0.27 -18.42 4.91
C VAL A 82 -1.14 -17.35 5.56
N VAL A 83 -1.30 -16.22 4.89
CA VAL A 83 -2.12 -15.10 5.37
C VAL A 83 -3.25 -14.73 4.43
N LYS A 84 -4.24 -14.06 5.01
CA LYS A 84 -5.27 -13.34 4.31
C LYS A 84 -4.95 -11.87 4.37
N LEU A 85 -4.72 -11.23 3.23
CA LEU A 85 -4.48 -9.79 3.16
C LEU A 85 -5.80 -9.04 2.97
N SER A 86 -5.98 -7.97 3.73
CA SER A 86 -7.14 -7.09 3.65
C SER A 86 -6.74 -5.71 3.13
N ALA A 87 -5.58 -5.20 3.54
CA ALA A 87 -5.07 -3.89 3.13
C ALA A 87 -3.54 -3.86 3.11
N ILE A 88 -2.99 -2.92 2.35
CA ILE A 88 -1.57 -2.58 2.33
C ILE A 88 -1.45 -1.09 2.63
N SER A 89 -0.52 -0.71 3.50
CA SER A 89 -0.12 0.69 3.66
C SER A 89 1.20 0.87 2.93
N PHE A 90 1.20 1.86 2.05
CA PHE A 90 2.38 2.32 1.33
C PHE A 90 2.73 3.68 1.91
N VAL A 91 4.01 3.88 2.23
CA VAL A 91 4.50 5.16 2.72
C VAL A 91 5.56 5.62 1.74
N GLY A 92 5.35 6.77 1.13
CA GLY A 92 6.25 7.34 0.14
C GLY A 92 6.51 8.81 0.42
N PRO A 93 7.48 9.42 -0.28
CA PRO A 93 7.63 10.87 -0.26
C PRO A 93 6.39 11.57 -0.86
N GLU A 94 6.19 12.84 -0.52
CA GLU A 94 5.11 13.67 -1.09
C GLU A 94 5.54 14.36 -2.41
N ASP A 95 6.55 13.84 -3.09
CA ASP A 95 7.12 14.38 -4.32
C ASP A 95 6.73 13.54 -5.56
N GLU A 96 7.25 13.92 -6.73
CA GLU A 96 6.97 13.25 -8.00
C GLU A 96 7.55 11.81 -8.07
N SER A 97 8.45 11.45 -7.16
CA SER A 97 9.01 10.09 -7.07
C SER A 97 8.10 9.09 -6.38
N ALA A 98 6.95 9.53 -5.85
CA ALA A 98 5.97 8.64 -5.26
C ALA A 98 5.33 7.72 -6.32
N PRO A 99 5.17 6.41 -6.04
CA PRO A 99 4.55 5.48 -6.97
C PRO A 99 3.07 5.82 -7.17
N LEU A 100 2.62 5.79 -8.43
CA LEU A 100 1.27 6.09 -8.85
C LEU A 100 0.48 4.79 -9.08
N THR A 101 1.04 3.86 -9.83
CA THR A 101 0.36 2.61 -10.18
C THR A 101 1.16 1.42 -9.69
N ILE A 102 0.53 0.61 -8.82
CA ILE A 102 1.12 -0.62 -8.29
C ILE A 102 0.26 -1.83 -8.67
N LYS A 103 0.87 -2.77 -9.39
CA LYS A 103 0.30 -4.06 -9.72
C LYS A 103 0.67 -5.09 -8.65
N VAL A 104 -0.33 -5.77 -8.12
CA VAL A 104 -0.18 -6.75 -7.04
C VAL A 104 -0.40 -8.16 -7.58
N PHE A 105 0.58 -9.03 -7.37
CA PHE A 105 0.53 -10.45 -7.74
C PHE A 105 0.68 -11.31 -6.48
N ALA A 106 -0.18 -12.31 -6.32
CA ALA A 106 -0.12 -13.23 -5.18
C ALA A 106 0.35 -14.63 -5.59
N ASN A 107 1.08 -15.29 -4.68
CA ASN A 107 1.52 -16.69 -4.79
C ASN A 107 2.34 -17.01 -6.05
N ARG A 108 3.15 -16.05 -6.50
CA ARG A 108 4.10 -16.20 -7.60
C ARG A 108 5.49 -15.92 -7.06
N LEU A 109 6.43 -16.81 -7.33
CA LEU A 109 7.83 -16.68 -6.95
C LEU A 109 8.62 -16.29 -8.19
N ASN A 110 9.67 -15.48 -8.00
CA ASN A 110 10.64 -15.13 -9.05
C ASN A 110 10.00 -14.51 -10.31
N LEU A 111 9.04 -13.59 -10.13
CA LEU A 111 8.53 -12.80 -11.25
C LEU A 111 9.61 -11.80 -11.71
N GLY A 112 9.88 -11.78 -13.01
CA GLY A 112 10.65 -10.73 -13.66
C GLY A 112 9.76 -9.69 -14.32
N PHE A 113 10.38 -8.62 -14.83
CA PHE A 113 9.69 -7.55 -15.56
C PHE A 113 8.89 -8.08 -16.76
N SER A 114 9.44 -9.01 -17.53
CA SER A 114 8.72 -9.64 -18.65
C SER A 114 7.48 -10.42 -18.20
N ASP A 115 7.52 -11.05 -17.02
CA ASP A 115 6.39 -11.84 -16.52
C ASP A 115 5.25 -10.92 -16.06
N VAL A 116 5.55 -9.81 -15.39
CA VAL A 116 4.52 -8.90 -14.86
C VAL A 116 3.82 -8.10 -15.95
N GLU A 117 4.41 -7.97 -17.14
CA GLU A 117 3.78 -7.38 -18.32
C GLU A 117 2.75 -8.33 -18.97
N ASP A 118 3.08 -9.61 -19.07
CA ASP A 118 2.22 -10.62 -19.68
C ASP A 118 1.15 -11.18 -18.72
N LEU A 119 1.47 -11.24 -17.43
CA LEU A 119 0.59 -11.81 -16.42
C LEU A 119 -0.46 -10.80 -15.96
N LYS A 120 -1.67 -11.32 -15.74
CA LYS A 120 -2.73 -10.55 -15.13
C LYS A 120 -2.46 -10.36 -13.63
N ALA A 121 -2.30 -9.11 -13.21
CA ALA A 121 -2.29 -8.75 -11.79
C ALA A 121 -3.59 -9.15 -11.10
N GLU A 122 -3.51 -9.61 -9.85
CA GLU A 122 -4.69 -9.95 -9.04
C GLU A 122 -5.48 -8.68 -8.71
N GLN A 123 -4.76 -7.59 -8.46
CA GLN A 123 -5.30 -6.26 -8.26
C GLN A 123 -4.31 -5.22 -8.75
N VAL A 124 -4.82 -4.15 -9.36
CA VAL A 124 -4.06 -2.94 -9.68
C VAL A 124 -4.53 -1.86 -8.72
N LEU A 125 -3.57 -1.15 -8.13
CA LEU A 125 -3.79 -0.07 -7.17
C LEU A 125 -3.33 1.22 -7.82
N ASP A 126 -4.28 2.12 -8.03
CA ASP A 126 -3.99 3.51 -8.39
C ASP A 126 -3.93 4.31 -7.09
N LEU A 127 -2.72 4.76 -6.76
CA LEU A 127 -2.40 5.42 -5.51
C LEU A 127 -2.46 6.93 -5.70
N THR A 128 -2.96 7.62 -4.68
CA THR A 128 -2.88 9.08 -4.61
C THR A 128 -1.86 9.51 -3.56
N PRO A 129 -1.38 10.76 -3.57
CA PRO A 129 -0.53 11.27 -2.49
C PRO A 129 -1.14 11.11 -1.09
N ALA A 130 -2.46 11.11 -0.97
CA ALA A 130 -3.15 10.87 0.29
C ALA A 130 -3.05 9.41 0.76
N ASP A 131 -2.91 8.45 -0.15
CA ASP A 131 -2.74 7.03 0.17
C ASP A 131 -1.30 6.70 0.60
N MET A 132 -0.34 7.59 0.30
CA MET A 132 1.09 7.45 0.65
C MET A 132 1.45 7.95 2.06
N LEU A 133 0.45 8.41 2.83
CA LEU A 133 0.64 8.84 4.20
C LEU A 133 0.78 7.64 5.14
N ALA A 134 1.57 7.78 6.21
CA ALA A 134 1.88 6.69 7.15
C ALA A 134 0.65 6.05 7.83
N ASP A 135 -0.44 6.80 7.97
CA ASP A 135 -1.70 6.34 8.56
C ASP A 135 -2.72 5.84 7.52
N SER A 136 -2.40 5.98 6.22
CA SER A 136 -3.27 5.57 5.13
C SER A 136 -3.10 4.08 4.80
N GLN A 137 -4.22 3.44 4.48
CA GLN A 137 -4.29 2.04 4.10
C GLN A 137 -5.06 1.90 2.81
N THR A 138 -4.42 1.30 1.80
CA THR A 138 -5.03 0.95 0.54
C THR A 138 -5.69 -0.42 0.66
N ASN A 139 -7.00 -0.46 0.44
CA ASN A 139 -7.76 -1.70 0.57
C ASN A 139 -7.51 -2.67 -0.58
N LEU A 140 -7.26 -3.91 -0.22
CA LEU A 140 -7.24 -5.02 -1.16
C LEU A 140 -8.60 -5.72 -1.22
N TYR A 141 -8.88 -6.36 -2.34
CA TYR A 141 -9.98 -7.30 -2.46
C TYR A 141 -9.63 -8.58 -1.71
N ALA A 142 -9.90 -8.63 -0.41
CA ALA A 142 -9.58 -9.75 0.46
C ALA A 142 -10.07 -11.13 -0.05
N VAL A 143 -11.08 -11.16 -0.93
CA VAL A 143 -11.54 -12.37 -1.63
C VAL A 143 -10.51 -12.97 -2.60
N LYS A 144 -9.65 -12.14 -3.18
CA LYS A 144 -8.51 -12.53 -4.02
C LYS A 144 -7.31 -12.94 -3.18
N PHE A 145 -7.13 -12.29 -2.03
CA PHE A 145 -5.98 -12.49 -1.14
C PHE A 145 -6.33 -13.30 0.10
N THR A 146 -7.13 -14.37 -0.03
CA THR A 146 -7.54 -15.20 1.12
C THR A 146 -6.45 -16.14 1.63
N ARG A 147 -5.55 -16.56 0.75
CA ARG A 147 -4.44 -17.48 1.04
C ARG A 147 -3.21 -17.02 0.27
N VAL A 148 -2.40 -16.19 0.89
CA VAL A 148 -1.19 -15.61 0.33
C VAL A 148 0.01 -16.15 1.10
N THR A 149 0.96 -16.75 0.39
CA THR A 149 2.27 -17.12 0.94
C THR A 149 3.35 -16.17 0.45
N SER A 150 3.22 -15.65 -0.77
CA SER A 150 4.13 -14.66 -1.33
C SER A 150 3.34 -13.59 -2.06
N LEU A 151 3.88 -12.37 -2.10
CA LEU A 151 3.31 -11.24 -2.80
C LEU A 151 4.40 -10.57 -3.62
N THR A 152 4.09 -10.19 -4.85
CA THR A 152 4.97 -9.35 -5.65
C THR A 152 4.25 -8.06 -5.96
N LEU A 153 4.91 -6.95 -5.66
CA LEU A 153 4.46 -5.61 -5.94
C LEU A 153 5.30 -5.09 -7.10
N PHE A 154 4.64 -4.76 -8.20
CA PHE A 154 5.27 -4.14 -9.34
C PHE A 154 4.81 -2.69 -9.42
N ILE A 155 5.73 -1.77 -9.19
CA ILE A 155 5.54 -0.34 -9.40
C ILE A 155 5.78 -0.10 -10.89
N GLU A 156 4.73 0.27 -11.60
CA GLU A 156 4.75 0.46 -13.05
C GLU A 156 5.04 1.92 -13.42
N GLU A 157 4.47 2.86 -12.68
CA GLU A 157 4.53 4.29 -12.95
C GLU A 157 4.56 5.08 -11.63
N ASN A 158 5.22 6.23 -11.64
CA ASN A 158 5.26 7.21 -10.55
C ASN A 158 4.59 8.54 -10.96
N ASN A 159 4.71 9.59 -10.16
CA ASN A 159 4.10 10.89 -10.46
C ASN A 159 4.87 11.75 -11.48
N GLY A 160 5.83 11.17 -12.22
CA GLY A 160 6.56 11.81 -13.33
C GLY A 160 8.04 12.09 -13.07
N ASP A 161 8.64 11.49 -12.04
CA ASP A 161 10.09 11.53 -11.78
C ASP A 161 10.81 10.37 -12.51
N ASP A 162 12.13 10.46 -12.68
CA ASP A 162 12.94 9.42 -13.33
C ASP A 162 13.13 8.17 -12.44
N VAL A 163 12.89 8.32 -11.12
CA VAL A 163 13.06 7.26 -10.13
C VAL A 163 11.85 7.15 -9.21
N SER A 164 11.57 5.94 -8.74
CA SER A 164 10.52 5.67 -7.77
C SER A 164 11.10 5.52 -6.38
N LYS A 165 10.48 6.18 -5.39
CA LYS A 165 10.87 6.11 -3.98
C LYS A 165 9.73 5.62 -3.11
N LEU A 166 10.05 4.74 -2.18
CA LEU A 166 9.10 4.24 -1.19
C LEU A 166 9.78 4.17 0.19
N SER A 167 9.25 4.86 1.18
CA SER A 167 9.83 4.94 2.53
C SER A 167 9.40 3.77 3.42
N GLY A 168 8.21 3.22 3.21
CA GLY A 168 7.68 2.18 4.07
C GLY A 168 6.60 1.34 3.40
N LEU A 169 6.49 0.10 3.87
CA LEU A 169 5.51 -0.84 3.38
C LEU A 169 5.02 -1.73 4.53
N LYS A 170 3.71 -1.70 4.77
CA LYS A 170 3.07 -2.52 5.81
C LYS A 170 1.90 -3.30 5.24
N PHE A 171 1.71 -4.51 5.75
CA PHE A 171 0.67 -5.41 5.30
C PHE A 171 -0.30 -5.66 6.44
N PHE A 172 -1.60 -5.52 6.17
CA PHE A 172 -2.64 -5.70 7.17
C PHE A 172 -3.56 -6.85 6.77
N GLY A 173 -3.85 -7.72 7.73
CA GLY A 173 -4.68 -8.88 7.49
C GLY A 173 -4.67 -9.87 8.65
N GLN A 174 -4.91 -11.14 8.36
CA GLN A 174 -5.04 -12.20 9.35
C GLN A 174 -4.26 -13.43 8.93
N THR A 175 -3.66 -14.13 9.89
CA THR A 175 -3.05 -15.44 9.62
C THR A 175 -4.14 -16.50 9.43
N VAL A 176 -3.98 -17.37 8.44
CA VAL A 176 -4.98 -18.43 8.13
C VAL A 176 -4.82 -19.63 9.06
N ALA A 177 -3.58 -19.92 9.46
CA ALA A 177 -3.29 -20.81 10.58
C ALA A 177 -3.46 -19.99 11.86
N GLY A 178 -4.39 -20.38 12.74
CA GLY A 178 -4.87 -19.56 13.87
C GLY A 178 -3.88 -19.27 15.01
N THR A 179 -2.68 -18.78 14.70
CA THR A 179 -1.75 -18.23 15.67
C THR A 179 -2.19 -16.79 15.98
N ASN A 180 -3.07 -16.66 16.98
CA ASN A 180 -3.60 -15.38 17.44
C ASN A 180 -2.48 -14.57 18.13
N MET A 181 -1.72 -13.77 17.36
CA MET A 181 -0.64 -12.92 17.88
C MET A 181 -1.13 -11.61 18.51
N SER A 182 -2.45 -11.38 18.52
CA SER A 182 -3.10 -10.21 19.14
C SER A 182 -2.96 -10.17 20.67
N GLU A 183 -2.45 -11.22 21.30
CA GLU A 183 -2.28 -11.30 22.76
C GLU A 183 -0.95 -10.72 23.31
N PHE A 184 0.01 -10.31 22.48
CA PHE A 184 1.34 -9.90 22.99
C PHE A 184 1.64 -8.40 23.14
N LYS A 185 0.69 -7.48 22.90
CA LYS A 185 0.88 -6.04 23.21
C LYS A 185 0.23 -5.59 24.53
N LYS A 186 0.31 -6.41 25.59
CA LYS A 186 -0.02 -5.97 26.95
C LYS A 186 0.87 -6.58 28.03
N VAL A 187 2.19 -6.35 27.96
CA VAL A 187 3.06 -6.50 29.14
C VAL A 187 4.15 -5.43 29.10
N GLY A 188 4.11 -4.49 30.05
CA GLY A 188 5.21 -3.56 30.35
C GLY A 188 4.79 -2.10 30.46
#